data_AF-J8LKS8-F1
#
_entry.id   AF-J8LKS8-F1
#
_cell.length_a   1.000
_cell.length_b   1.000
_cell.length_c   1.000
_cell.angle_alpha   90.00
_cell.angle_beta   90.00
_cell.angle_gamma   90.00
#
_symmetry.space_group_name_H-M   'P 1'
#
loop_
_entity.id
_entity.type
_entity.pdbx_description
1 polymer ?
#
loop_
_entity_poly.entity_id
_entity_poly.type
_entity_poly.pdbx_seq_one_letter_code
_entity_poly.pdbx_strand_id
1 'polypeptide(L)'
;MWKRSFHSQGGPLRARTKFTKPKPKQPVLPKDKIRLPTQLTHHNNNLKVTDPIPPTAANLHCSDDHPLWQFFSNKKFIRSADELPPSNHVRPWSIPELRHKSFDDLHSLWYNCLREQNVLARENHLLKNIVGSTHEEFGDLFQSIRTTMWQIRHVLNERDLAHTVSQEYFQNDSQRKTFLDNLTTDHFLNKDIPDDEIASMITRFQLAVFGISETIQDNTVDVNFVDGIKFLANLKLQRFKDSNDLISEIAKETITDVGESFILFTSDFAPQAVQEACVAIQDLRKSSDNKVPKLNELSTVRKYLKQLIRANSMEQATA
;
A
#
# COMPACT_ATOMS: atom_id res chain seq x y z
N MET A 1 23.34 44.07 58.18
CA MET A 1 21.87 44.00 58.36
C MET A 1 21.35 45.40 58.66
N TRP A 2 21.14 46.25 57.64
CA TRP A 2 20.64 47.61 57.82
C TRP A 2 19.13 47.59 57.76
N LYS A 3 18.47 47.73 58.93
CA LYS A 3 17.03 47.89 59.02
C LYS A 3 16.64 49.15 58.24
N ARG A 4 15.93 48.97 57.13
CA ARG A 4 15.17 50.04 56.51
C ARG A 4 14.11 50.46 57.54
N SER A 5 14.40 51.46 58.35
CA SER A 5 13.34 52.17 59.05
C SER A 5 12.52 52.84 57.97
N PHE A 6 11.38 52.22 57.62
CA PHE A 6 10.28 52.98 57.04
C PHE A 6 10.07 54.13 58.01
N HIS A 7 10.39 55.34 57.56
CA HIS A 7 9.98 56.53 58.27
C HIS A 7 8.45 56.50 58.20
N SER A 8 7.81 55.86 59.18
CA SER A 8 6.43 56.16 59.50
C SER A 8 6.46 57.62 59.88
N GLN A 9 6.22 58.48 58.90
CA GLN A 9 5.77 59.84 59.15
C GLN A 9 4.34 59.72 59.68
N GLY A 10 4.18 59.08 60.84
CA GLY A 10 3.00 59.05 61.67
C GLY A 10 2.82 60.41 62.34
N GLY A 11 2.77 61.46 61.52
CA GLY A 11 2.15 62.71 61.92
C GLY A 11 0.63 62.53 61.89
N PRO A 12 -0.14 63.29 62.67
CA PRO A 12 -1.60 63.24 62.62
C PRO A 12 -2.09 63.47 61.18
N LEU A 13 -3.14 62.74 60.76
CA LEU A 13 -3.84 62.95 59.49
C LEU A 13 -4.41 64.37 59.46
N ARG A 14 -3.64 65.33 58.92
CA ARG A 14 -4.06 66.73 58.78
C ARG A 14 -4.76 66.91 57.44
N ALA A 15 -6.07 67.16 57.47
CA ALA A 15 -6.80 67.59 56.29
C ALA A 15 -6.32 68.96 55.81
N ARG A 16 -6.35 69.20 54.50
CA ARG A 16 -6.12 70.53 53.92
C ARG A 16 -7.28 71.44 54.33
N THR A 17 -7.01 72.48 55.12
CA THR A 17 -8.01 73.47 55.55
C THR A 17 -7.74 74.82 54.90
N LYS A 18 -8.68 75.79 55.03
CA LYS A 18 -8.51 77.18 54.55
C LYS A 18 -7.23 77.85 55.09
N PHE A 19 -6.71 77.38 56.22
CA PHE A 19 -5.52 77.93 56.88
C PHE A 19 -4.23 77.12 56.59
N THR A 20 -4.32 75.97 55.90
CA THR A 20 -3.14 75.19 55.53
C THR A 20 -2.35 75.90 54.44
N LYS A 21 -1.17 76.41 54.80
CA LYS A 21 -0.25 77.02 53.85
C LYS A 21 0.34 75.93 52.94
N PRO A 22 0.52 76.19 51.63
CA PRO A 22 1.13 75.24 50.72
C PRO A 22 2.56 74.93 51.18
N LYS A 23 2.97 73.65 51.05
CA LYS A 23 4.36 73.26 51.34
C LYS A 23 5.30 74.00 50.38
N PRO A 24 6.52 74.36 50.82
CA PRO A 24 7.51 74.90 49.92
C PRO A 24 7.84 73.86 48.83
N LYS A 25 8.26 74.34 47.66
CA LYS A 25 8.72 73.48 46.58
C LYS A 25 9.95 72.69 47.06
N GLN A 26 10.12 71.46 46.59
CA GLN A 26 11.31 70.67 46.91
C GLN A 26 12.58 71.44 46.47
N PRO A 27 13.68 71.35 47.25
CA PRO A 27 14.92 71.99 46.88
C PRO A 27 15.46 71.34 45.59
N VAL A 28 15.52 72.11 44.51
CA VAL A 28 16.09 71.66 43.24
C VAL A 28 17.62 71.66 43.34
N LEU A 29 18.27 70.68 42.70
CA LEU A 29 19.74 70.70 42.61
C LEU A 29 20.20 71.92 41.79
N PRO A 30 21.31 72.57 42.16
CA PRO A 30 21.95 73.61 41.35
C PRO A 30 22.26 73.11 39.93
N LYS A 31 22.19 74.00 38.93
CA LYS A 31 22.40 73.69 37.50
C LYS A 31 23.76 73.04 37.21
N ASP A 32 24.78 73.32 38.01
CA ASP A 32 26.12 72.74 37.82
C ASP A 32 26.23 71.31 38.39
N LYS A 33 25.28 70.90 39.24
CA LYS A 33 25.25 69.58 39.89
C LYS A 33 24.31 68.58 39.20
N ILE A 34 23.48 69.03 38.26
CA ILE A 34 22.65 68.12 37.45
C ILE A 34 23.52 67.43 36.40
N ARG A 35 23.39 66.11 36.29
CA ARG A 35 24.08 65.34 35.25
C ARG A 35 23.34 65.49 33.92
N LEU A 36 24.06 65.54 32.81
CA LEU A 36 23.46 65.51 31.48
C LEU A 36 22.63 64.23 31.30
N PRO A 37 21.47 64.31 30.63
CA PRO A 37 20.67 63.13 30.36
C PRO A 37 21.40 62.21 29.37
N THR A 38 21.24 60.90 29.53
CA THR A 38 21.88 59.89 28.68
C THR A 38 21.39 59.96 27.23
N GLN A 39 20.11 60.31 27.03
CA GLN A 39 19.52 60.51 25.70
C GLN A 39 19.34 62.00 25.44
N LEU A 40 19.93 62.48 24.34
CA LEU A 40 19.86 63.88 23.91
C LEU A 40 18.77 64.13 22.86
N THR A 41 18.52 63.15 21.98
CA THR A 41 17.51 63.25 20.92
C THR A 41 16.39 62.24 21.14
N HIS A 42 15.15 62.70 21.11
CA HIS A 42 13.97 61.87 21.34
C HIS A 42 13.21 61.60 20.03
N HIS A 43 11.88 61.63 20.06
CA HIS A 43 11.04 61.40 18.90
C HIS A 43 11.17 62.54 17.87
N ASN A 44 10.81 62.24 16.64
CA ASN A 44 10.69 63.26 15.61
C ASN A 44 9.44 64.13 15.89
N ASN A 45 9.62 65.44 16.01
CA ASN A 45 8.53 66.40 16.24
C ASN A 45 7.54 66.49 15.06
N ASN A 46 7.89 65.93 13.90
CA ASN A 46 7.05 65.92 12.69
C ASN A 46 6.35 64.57 12.44
N LEU A 47 6.19 63.72 13.46
CA LEU A 47 5.36 62.52 13.34
C LEU A 47 3.88 62.93 13.18
N LYS A 48 3.21 62.30 12.21
CA LYS A 48 1.78 62.49 11.95
C LYS A 48 1.10 61.14 12.06
N VAL A 49 -0.07 61.10 12.70
CA VAL A 49 -0.91 59.90 12.72
C VAL A 49 -1.49 59.73 11.32
N THR A 50 -1.00 58.71 10.61
CA THR A 50 -1.52 58.34 9.30
C THR A 50 -2.59 57.28 9.44
N ASP A 51 -3.51 57.23 8.48
CA ASP A 51 -4.50 56.17 8.40
C ASP A 51 -3.82 54.78 8.28
N PRO A 52 -4.44 53.71 8.81
CA PRO A 52 -3.92 52.35 8.66
C PRO A 52 -3.86 51.94 7.18
N ILE A 53 -2.80 51.23 6.79
CA ILE A 53 -2.67 50.65 5.45
C ILE A 53 -3.29 49.23 5.44
N PRO A 54 -4.44 49.01 4.78
CA PRO A 54 -5.07 47.70 4.77
C PRO A 54 -4.25 46.71 3.91
N PRO A 55 -4.16 45.42 4.31
CA PRO A 55 -3.50 44.41 3.50
C PRO A 55 -4.28 44.16 2.20
N THR A 56 -3.56 44.06 1.08
CA THR A 56 -4.16 43.79 -0.23
C THR A 56 -3.85 42.37 -0.72
N ALA A 57 -4.83 41.71 -1.33
CA ALA A 57 -4.65 40.40 -1.97
C ALA A 57 -3.72 40.48 -3.19
N ALA A 58 -3.48 41.66 -3.76
CA ALA A 58 -2.55 41.86 -4.87
C ALA A 58 -1.08 41.51 -4.51
N ASN A 59 -0.77 41.45 -3.22
CA ASN A 59 0.55 41.02 -2.74
C ASN A 59 0.71 39.48 -2.76
N LEU A 60 -0.38 38.72 -2.93
CA LEU A 60 -0.36 37.26 -2.90
C LEU A 60 -0.34 36.69 -4.32
N HIS A 61 0.47 35.64 -4.52
CA HIS A 61 0.49 34.86 -5.74
C HIS A 61 -0.06 33.47 -5.46
N CYS A 62 -1.38 33.32 -5.61
CA CYS A 62 -2.04 32.01 -5.46
C CYS A 62 -1.86 31.20 -6.76
N SER A 63 -1.24 30.03 -6.68
CA SER A 63 -1.08 29.14 -7.83
C SER A 63 -2.43 28.62 -8.31
N ASP A 64 -2.53 28.44 -9.63
CA ASP A 64 -3.76 27.93 -10.26
C ASP A 64 -4.00 26.45 -9.94
N ASP A 65 -2.91 25.68 -9.76
CA ASP A 65 -2.89 24.27 -9.34
C ASP A 65 -2.54 24.13 -7.84
N HIS A 66 -3.18 24.94 -7.01
CA HIS A 66 -3.06 24.79 -5.56
C HIS A 66 -3.82 23.53 -5.09
N PRO A 67 -3.25 22.65 -4.24
CA PRO A 67 -3.89 21.37 -3.86
C PRO A 67 -5.24 21.54 -3.15
N LEU A 68 -5.49 22.68 -2.51
CA LEU A 68 -6.81 22.97 -1.91
C LEU A 68 -7.93 23.12 -2.96
N TRP A 69 -7.62 23.37 -4.23
CA TRP A 69 -8.63 23.38 -5.29
C TRP A 69 -9.27 22.02 -5.51
N GLN A 70 -8.62 20.93 -5.09
CA GLN A 70 -9.18 19.57 -5.15
C GLN A 70 -10.42 19.38 -4.27
N PHE A 71 -10.67 20.27 -3.30
CA PHE A 71 -11.90 20.29 -2.50
C PHE A 71 -13.07 21.01 -3.20
N PHE A 72 -12.85 21.55 -4.39
CA PHE A 72 -13.82 22.28 -5.19
C PHE A 72 -14.01 21.56 -6.52
N SER A 73 -15.24 21.54 -7.00
CA SER A 73 -15.55 21.09 -8.35
C SER A 73 -15.37 22.26 -9.32
N ASN A 74 -14.44 22.15 -10.28
CA ASN A 74 -14.18 23.18 -11.29
C ASN A 74 -13.94 24.60 -10.74
N LYS A 75 -13.29 24.72 -9.56
CA LYS A 75 -13.03 25.98 -8.84
C LYS A 75 -14.31 26.79 -8.51
N LYS A 76 -15.47 26.13 -8.46
CA LYS A 76 -16.75 26.75 -8.10
C LYS A 76 -17.00 26.67 -6.61
N PHE A 77 -17.60 27.72 -6.07
CA PHE A 77 -17.92 27.79 -4.64
C PHE A 77 -18.96 26.74 -4.22
N ILE A 78 -20.00 26.56 -5.03
CA ILE A 78 -21.05 25.55 -4.90
C ILE A 78 -21.52 25.16 -6.32
N ARG A 79 -21.83 23.88 -6.54
CA ARG A 79 -22.43 23.41 -7.79
C ARG A 79 -23.89 23.85 -7.89
N SER A 80 -24.30 24.21 -9.10
CA SER A 80 -25.71 24.42 -9.43
C SER A 80 -26.41 23.07 -9.67
N ALA A 81 -27.74 23.03 -9.59
CA ALA A 81 -28.51 21.80 -9.82
C ALA A 81 -28.27 21.16 -11.20
N ASP A 82 -28.01 21.98 -12.24
CA ASP A 82 -27.67 21.50 -13.59
C ASP A 82 -26.27 20.85 -13.69
N GLU A 83 -25.37 21.23 -12.77
CA GLU A 83 -23.99 20.70 -12.74
C GLU A 83 -23.88 19.43 -11.89
N LEU A 84 -24.87 19.21 -11.01
CA LEU A 84 -24.97 17.95 -10.30
C LEU A 84 -25.37 16.86 -11.28
N PRO A 85 -24.70 15.70 -11.23
CA PRO A 85 -25.06 14.63 -12.13
C PRO A 85 -26.45 14.11 -11.73
N PRO A 86 -27.41 14.07 -12.67
CA PRO A 86 -28.80 13.76 -12.34
C PRO A 86 -28.89 12.32 -11.84
N SER A 87 -29.77 12.07 -10.87
CA SER A 87 -29.96 10.75 -10.25
C SER A 87 -30.24 9.63 -11.26
N ASN A 88 -30.88 9.95 -12.38
CA ASN A 88 -31.16 8.98 -13.45
C ASN A 88 -29.92 8.52 -14.22
N HIS A 89 -28.82 9.29 -14.18
CA HIS A 89 -27.57 8.97 -14.88
C HIS A 89 -26.51 8.38 -13.95
N VAL A 90 -26.70 8.47 -12.63
CA VAL A 90 -25.73 8.02 -11.63
C VAL A 90 -26.25 6.79 -10.93
N ARG A 91 -25.37 5.80 -10.78
CA ARG A 91 -25.68 4.56 -10.07
C ARG A 91 -24.51 4.19 -9.16
N PRO A 92 -24.75 3.76 -7.92
CA PRO A 92 -23.71 3.16 -7.10
C PRO A 92 -23.23 1.83 -7.72
N TRP A 93 -21.95 1.53 -7.54
CA TRP A 93 -21.38 0.23 -7.90
C TRP A 93 -22.15 -0.92 -7.27
N SER A 94 -22.26 -2.05 -7.95
CA SER A 94 -22.88 -3.24 -7.37
C SER A 94 -21.83 -4.21 -6.82
N ILE A 95 -22.18 -5.01 -5.79
CA ILE A 95 -21.27 -6.01 -5.21
C ILE A 95 -20.68 -6.95 -6.29
N PRO A 96 -21.47 -7.54 -7.20
CA PRO A 96 -20.95 -8.45 -8.21
C PRO A 96 -19.96 -7.78 -9.18
N GLU A 97 -20.17 -6.50 -9.51
CA GLU A 97 -19.28 -5.72 -10.38
C GLU A 97 -17.93 -5.45 -9.70
N LEU A 98 -17.92 -5.30 -8.37
CA LEU A 98 -16.71 -5.04 -7.60
C LEU A 98 -15.90 -6.32 -7.35
N ARG A 99 -16.52 -7.50 -7.34
CA ARG A 99 -15.84 -8.78 -7.06
C ARG A 99 -14.72 -9.10 -8.06
N HIS A 100 -14.87 -8.71 -9.32
CA HIS A 100 -13.91 -8.99 -10.39
C HIS A 100 -12.92 -7.84 -10.64
N LYS A 101 -12.82 -6.88 -9.73
CA LYS A 101 -11.84 -5.78 -9.79
C LYS A 101 -10.59 -6.11 -8.97
N SER A 102 -9.44 -5.64 -9.46
CA SER A 102 -8.16 -5.79 -8.78
C SER A 102 -8.16 -5.04 -7.45
N PHE A 103 -7.24 -5.39 -6.54
CA PHE A 103 -7.09 -4.67 -5.28
C PHE A 103 -6.74 -3.19 -5.50
N ASP A 104 -5.81 -2.90 -6.42
CA ASP A 104 -5.36 -1.54 -6.71
C ASP A 104 -6.46 -0.68 -7.32
N ASP A 105 -7.30 -1.26 -8.17
CA ASP A 105 -8.47 -0.55 -8.72
C ASP A 105 -9.49 -0.24 -7.63
N LEU A 106 -9.78 -1.19 -6.73
CA LEU A 106 -10.69 -0.98 -5.60
C LEU A 106 -10.17 0.08 -4.65
N HIS A 107 -8.86 0.10 -4.40
CA HIS A 107 -8.20 1.08 -3.55
C HIS A 107 -8.22 2.49 -4.17
N SER A 108 -7.94 2.58 -5.47
CA SER A 108 -8.04 3.83 -6.23
C SER A 108 -9.47 4.36 -6.27
N LEU A 109 -10.45 3.48 -6.51
CA LEU A 109 -11.87 3.81 -6.48
C LEU A 109 -12.29 4.31 -5.10
N TRP A 110 -11.86 3.65 -4.03
CA TRP A 110 -12.13 4.08 -2.65
C TRP A 110 -11.65 5.51 -2.39
N TYR A 111 -10.44 5.88 -2.81
CA TYR A 111 -9.93 7.23 -2.64
C TYR A 111 -10.64 8.27 -3.51
N ASN A 112 -11.07 7.89 -4.72
CA ASN A 112 -11.91 8.77 -5.54
C ASN A 112 -13.27 9.02 -4.87
N CYS A 113 -13.89 7.99 -4.31
CA CYS A 113 -15.10 8.11 -3.50
C CYS A 113 -14.89 9.02 -2.28
N LEU A 114 -13.79 8.84 -1.55
CA LEU A 114 -13.43 9.67 -0.39
C LEU A 114 -13.23 11.14 -0.78
N ARG A 115 -12.56 11.40 -1.91
CA ARG A 115 -12.37 12.75 -2.44
C ARG A 115 -13.69 13.42 -2.78
N GLU A 116 -14.57 12.73 -3.50
CA GLU A 116 -15.89 13.28 -3.86
C GLU A 116 -16.75 13.51 -2.60
N GLN A 117 -16.67 12.62 -1.61
CA GLN A 117 -17.33 12.84 -0.31
C GLN A 117 -16.83 14.11 0.39
N ASN A 118 -15.53 14.42 0.33
CA ASN A 118 -15.00 15.66 0.92
C ASN A 118 -15.51 16.91 0.21
N VAL A 119 -15.62 16.87 -1.13
CA VAL A 119 -16.21 17.97 -1.94
C VAL A 119 -17.68 18.15 -1.57
N LEU A 120 -18.45 17.07 -1.58
CA LEU A 120 -19.88 17.06 -1.23
C LEU A 120 -20.13 17.49 0.22
N ALA A 121 -19.28 17.06 1.17
CA ALA A 121 -19.43 17.42 2.58
C ALA A 121 -19.25 18.92 2.80
N ARG A 122 -18.28 19.54 2.11
CA ARG A 122 -18.11 21.00 2.11
C ARG A 122 -19.34 21.71 1.56
N GLU A 123 -19.81 21.30 0.38
CA GLU A 123 -20.97 21.90 -0.30
C GLU A 123 -22.25 21.76 0.55
N ASN A 124 -22.51 20.56 1.07
CA ASN A 124 -23.64 20.25 1.94
C ASN A 124 -23.59 21.03 3.26
N HIS A 125 -22.40 21.16 3.87
CA HIS A 125 -22.25 21.96 5.09
C HIS A 125 -22.56 23.44 4.83
N LEU A 126 -22.04 24.02 3.74
CA LEU A 126 -22.34 25.40 3.36
C LEU A 126 -23.83 25.60 3.10
N LEU A 127 -24.46 24.67 2.40
CA LEU A 127 -25.88 24.74 2.07
C LEU A 127 -26.77 24.68 3.32
N LYS A 128 -26.48 23.75 4.25
CA LYS A 128 -27.25 23.58 5.48
C LYS A 128 -27.03 24.70 6.50
N ASN A 129 -25.79 25.15 6.66
CA ASN A 129 -25.42 26.10 7.73
C ASN A 129 -25.60 27.56 7.31
N ILE A 130 -25.20 27.91 6.08
CA ILE A 130 -25.21 29.32 5.63
C ILE A 130 -26.54 29.68 4.98
N VAL A 131 -27.03 28.82 4.08
CA VAL A 131 -28.28 29.09 3.34
C VAL A 131 -29.51 28.62 4.11
N GLY A 132 -29.37 27.58 4.94
CA GLY A 132 -30.50 26.96 5.64
C GLY A 132 -31.46 26.23 4.69
N SER A 133 -30.96 25.76 3.54
CA SER A 133 -31.78 25.06 2.55
C SER A 133 -32.06 23.62 2.98
N THR A 134 -33.24 23.12 2.58
CA THR A 134 -33.69 21.74 2.80
C THR A 134 -33.42 20.82 1.61
N HIS A 135 -32.69 21.27 0.58
CA HIS A 135 -32.33 20.41 -0.54
C HIS A 135 -31.33 19.33 -0.09
N GLU A 136 -31.64 18.07 -0.41
CA GLU A 136 -30.87 16.91 0.05
C GLU A 136 -30.00 16.27 -1.05
N GLU A 137 -29.96 16.84 -2.25
CA GLU A 137 -29.24 16.28 -3.42
C GLU A 137 -27.79 15.91 -3.08
N PHE A 138 -27.04 16.83 -2.46
CA PHE A 138 -25.67 16.55 -2.01
C PHE A 138 -25.59 15.43 -0.97
N GLY A 139 -26.61 15.30 -0.12
CA GLY A 139 -26.74 14.24 0.88
C GLY A 139 -27.04 12.87 0.26
N ASP A 140 -27.91 12.82 -0.74
CA ASP A 140 -28.27 11.60 -1.47
C ASP A 140 -27.08 11.06 -2.27
N LEU A 141 -26.33 11.96 -2.93
CA LEU A 141 -25.07 11.61 -3.60
C LEU A 141 -24.04 11.10 -2.59
N PHE A 142 -23.89 11.79 -1.45
CA PHE A 142 -22.98 11.37 -0.39
C PHE A 142 -23.31 9.96 0.10
N GLN A 143 -24.60 9.68 0.31
CA GLN A 143 -25.06 8.37 0.76
C GLN A 143 -24.84 7.31 -0.33
N SER A 144 -25.08 7.63 -1.60
CA SER A 144 -24.79 6.74 -2.73
C SER A 144 -23.29 6.41 -2.85
N ILE A 145 -22.40 7.37 -2.58
CA ILE A 145 -20.97 7.09 -2.55
C ILE A 145 -20.61 6.22 -1.33
N ARG A 146 -21.22 6.51 -0.18
CA ARG A 146 -21.05 5.70 1.04
C ARG A 146 -21.51 4.26 0.83
N THR A 147 -22.55 4.04 0.01
CA THR A 147 -22.89 2.68 -0.42
C THR A 147 -21.74 2.10 -1.26
N THR A 148 -21.23 2.72 -2.32
CA THR A 148 -20.08 2.11 -3.03
C THR A 148 -18.89 1.73 -2.12
N MET A 149 -18.60 2.54 -1.09
CA MET A 149 -17.54 2.28 -0.12
C MET A 149 -17.80 1.06 0.78
N TRP A 150 -18.96 0.94 1.46
CA TRP A 150 -19.20 -0.26 2.31
C TRP A 150 -19.20 -1.55 1.45
N GLN A 151 -19.62 -1.45 0.19
CA GLN A 151 -19.61 -2.51 -0.81
C GLN A 151 -18.19 -2.98 -1.13
N ILE A 152 -17.28 -2.04 -1.37
CA ILE A 152 -15.85 -2.32 -1.55
C ILE A 152 -15.30 -3.04 -0.31
N ARG A 153 -15.61 -2.54 0.90
CA ARG A 153 -15.20 -3.19 2.14
C ARG A 153 -15.74 -4.62 2.27
N HIS A 154 -17.00 -4.84 1.87
CA HIS A 154 -17.62 -6.16 1.87
C HIS A 154 -16.89 -7.13 0.95
N VAL A 155 -16.64 -6.75 -0.31
CA VAL A 155 -15.98 -7.65 -1.28
C VAL A 155 -14.53 -7.96 -0.91
N LEU A 156 -13.82 -7.01 -0.31
CA LEU A 156 -12.45 -7.24 0.19
C LEU A 156 -12.45 -8.31 1.30
N ASN A 157 -13.38 -8.21 2.24
CA ASN A 157 -13.52 -9.19 3.32
C ASN A 157 -14.01 -10.55 2.79
N GLU A 158 -14.99 -10.57 1.88
CA GLU A 158 -15.48 -11.79 1.22
C GLU A 158 -14.33 -12.53 0.50
N ARG A 159 -13.45 -11.79 -0.19
CA ARG A 159 -12.31 -12.36 -0.91
C ARG A 159 -11.26 -12.95 0.03
N ASP A 160 -10.94 -12.25 1.11
CA ASP A 160 -9.98 -12.73 2.11
C ASP A 160 -10.49 -13.99 2.84
N LEU A 161 -11.78 -14.02 3.17
CA LEU A 161 -12.44 -15.21 3.71
C LEU A 161 -12.42 -16.36 2.70
N ALA A 162 -12.75 -16.12 1.42
CA ALA A 162 -12.71 -17.16 0.39
C ALA A 162 -11.29 -17.73 0.20
N HIS A 163 -10.27 -16.87 0.27
CA HIS A 163 -8.87 -17.29 0.23
C HIS A 163 -8.51 -18.14 1.46
N THR A 164 -8.89 -17.72 2.67
CA THR A 164 -8.68 -18.48 3.90
C THR A 164 -9.34 -19.86 3.84
N VAL A 165 -10.60 -19.94 3.41
CA VAL A 165 -11.31 -21.22 3.21
C VAL A 165 -10.61 -22.09 2.18
N SER A 166 -10.09 -21.50 1.10
CA SER A 166 -9.33 -22.24 0.09
C SER A 166 -8.03 -22.80 0.66
N GLN A 167 -7.35 -22.04 1.52
CA GLN A 167 -6.16 -22.52 2.24
C GLN A 167 -6.50 -23.67 3.19
N GLU A 168 -7.58 -23.55 3.97
CA GLU A 168 -8.04 -24.63 4.86
C GLU A 168 -8.37 -25.91 4.09
N TYR A 169 -9.04 -25.79 2.94
CA TYR A 169 -9.30 -26.91 2.04
C TYR A 169 -8.01 -27.57 1.55
N PHE A 170 -7.00 -26.76 1.23
CA PHE A 170 -5.71 -27.24 0.72
C PHE A 170 -4.79 -27.81 1.81
N GLN A 171 -4.96 -27.41 3.07
CA GLN A 171 -4.27 -28.01 4.22
C GLN A 171 -4.70 -29.47 4.46
N ASN A 172 -5.93 -29.84 4.07
CA ASN A 172 -6.40 -31.21 4.15
C ASN A 172 -5.77 -32.06 3.03
N ASP A 173 -4.77 -32.87 3.37
CA ASP A 173 -4.02 -33.71 2.42
C ASP A 173 -4.90 -34.58 1.50
N SER A 174 -5.98 -35.15 2.01
CA SER A 174 -6.91 -35.99 1.23
C SER A 174 -7.66 -35.19 0.15
N GLN A 175 -8.15 -34.00 0.52
CA GLN A 175 -8.84 -33.10 -0.39
C GLN A 175 -7.88 -32.52 -1.43
N ARG A 176 -6.69 -32.08 -0.97
CA ARG A 176 -5.60 -31.63 -1.84
C ARG A 176 -5.22 -32.68 -2.88
N LYS A 177 -5.02 -33.94 -2.49
CA LYS A 177 -4.67 -35.02 -3.41
C LYS A 177 -5.78 -35.28 -4.43
N THR A 178 -7.02 -35.43 -3.97
CA THR A 178 -8.18 -35.61 -4.86
C THR A 178 -8.29 -34.47 -5.88
N PHE A 179 -8.09 -33.22 -5.46
CA PHE A 179 -8.10 -32.06 -6.35
C PHE A 179 -6.98 -32.11 -7.40
N LEU A 180 -5.75 -32.43 -6.98
CA LEU A 180 -4.60 -32.56 -7.88
C LEU A 180 -4.79 -33.72 -8.88
N ASP A 181 -5.31 -34.86 -8.43
CA ASP A 181 -5.56 -36.03 -9.28
C ASP A 181 -6.62 -35.73 -10.34
N ASN A 182 -7.71 -35.03 -9.95
CA ASN A 182 -8.75 -34.59 -10.89
C ASN A 182 -8.17 -33.62 -11.94
N LEU A 183 -7.44 -32.59 -11.52
CA LEU A 183 -6.79 -31.65 -12.45
C LEU A 183 -5.84 -32.34 -13.42
N THR A 184 -5.06 -33.30 -12.90
CA THR A 184 -4.07 -34.04 -13.70
C THR A 184 -4.76 -34.90 -14.75
N THR A 185 -5.82 -35.60 -14.37
CA THR A 185 -6.56 -36.50 -15.27
C THR A 185 -7.36 -35.71 -16.31
N ASP A 186 -8.05 -34.64 -15.90
CA ASP A 186 -8.98 -33.90 -16.76
C ASP A 186 -8.24 -32.99 -17.77
N HIS A 187 -7.13 -32.38 -17.36
CA HIS A 187 -6.44 -31.36 -18.15
C HIS A 187 -5.02 -31.78 -18.57
N PHE A 188 -4.15 -32.14 -17.63
CA PHE A 188 -2.71 -32.27 -17.93
C PHE A 188 -2.33 -33.53 -18.72
N LEU A 189 -3.01 -34.66 -18.50
CA LEU A 189 -2.71 -35.92 -19.19
C LEU A 189 -3.49 -36.10 -20.51
N ASN A 190 -4.37 -35.17 -20.87
CA ASN A 190 -5.16 -35.26 -22.09
C ASN A 190 -4.32 -34.96 -23.34
N LYS A 191 -4.12 -35.98 -24.20
CA LYS A 191 -3.24 -35.90 -25.39
C LYS A 191 -3.84 -35.12 -26.57
N ASP A 192 -5.13 -34.80 -26.52
CA ASP A 192 -5.78 -34.03 -27.58
C ASP A 192 -5.32 -32.56 -27.60
N ILE A 193 -4.83 -32.06 -26.47
CA ILE A 193 -4.36 -30.69 -26.29
C ILE A 193 -2.87 -30.63 -26.66
N PRO A 194 -2.43 -29.63 -27.45
CA PRO A 194 -1.02 -29.47 -27.82
C PRO A 194 -0.16 -29.19 -26.59
N ASP A 195 1.08 -29.67 -26.61
CA ASP A 195 1.99 -29.61 -25.46
C ASP A 195 2.33 -28.16 -25.06
N ASP A 196 2.33 -27.20 -26.00
CA ASP A 196 2.56 -25.77 -25.73
C ASP A 196 1.46 -25.15 -24.86
N GLU A 197 0.19 -25.50 -25.10
CA GLU A 197 -0.93 -25.02 -24.29
C GLU A 197 -0.85 -25.60 -22.87
N ILE A 198 -0.49 -26.87 -22.76
CA ILE A 198 -0.30 -27.55 -21.48
C ILE A 198 0.86 -26.93 -20.71
N ALA A 199 1.96 -26.60 -21.37
CA ALA A 199 3.07 -25.90 -20.75
C ALA A 199 2.60 -24.57 -20.14
N SER A 200 1.78 -23.79 -20.87
CA SER A 200 1.20 -22.54 -20.34
C SER A 200 0.21 -22.79 -19.18
N MET A 201 -0.59 -23.86 -19.23
CA MET A 201 -1.46 -24.22 -18.10
C MET A 201 -0.64 -24.61 -16.86
N ILE A 202 0.47 -25.33 -17.06
CA ILE A 202 1.37 -25.75 -16.00
C ILE A 202 2.06 -24.54 -15.36
N THR A 203 2.53 -23.54 -16.12
CA THR A 203 3.17 -22.35 -15.52
C THR A 203 2.17 -21.55 -14.67
N ARG A 204 0.92 -21.41 -15.12
CA ARG A 204 -0.15 -20.78 -14.33
C ARG A 204 -0.46 -21.57 -13.06
N PHE A 205 -0.53 -22.89 -13.17
CA PHE A 205 -0.78 -23.79 -12.05
C PHE A 205 0.36 -23.76 -11.01
N GLN A 206 1.61 -23.75 -11.47
CA GLN A 206 2.81 -23.62 -10.65
C GLN A 206 2.76 -22.36 -9.77
N LEU A 207 2.45 -21.22 -10.38
CA LEU A 207 2.25 -19.95 -9.68
C LEU A 207 1.09 -20.03 -8.69
N ALA A 208 -0.06 -20.53 -9.12
CA ALA A 208 -1.29 -20.53 -8.33
C ALA A 208 -1.22 -21.43 -7.07
N VAL A 209 -0.58 -22.60 -7.17
CA VAL A 209 -0.61 -23.61 -6.10
C VAL A 209 0.68 -23.65 -5.29
N PHE A 210 1.82 -23.53 -5.96
CA PHE A 210 3.13 -23.73 -5.32
C PHE A 210 3.92 -22.43 -5.15
N GLY A 211 3.47 -21.31 -5.74
CA GLY A 211 4.20 -20.05 -5.74
C GLY A 211 5.49 -20.11 -6.55
N ILE A 212 5.57 -21.00 -7.54
CA ILE A 212 6.73 -21.13 -8.43
C ILE A 212 6.52 -20.20 -9.61
N SER A 213 7.33 -19.15 -9.71
CA SER A 213 7.37 -18.24 -10.84
C SER A 213 8.33 -18.70 -11.93
N GLU A 214 8.07 -18.22 -13.16
CA GLU A 214 8.92 -18.47 -14.33
C GLU A 214 10.32 -17.84 -14.15
N THR A 215 10.39 -16.70 -13.47
CA THR A 215 11.64 -16.02 -13.13
C THR A 215 12.32 -16.70 -11.93
N ILE A 216 13.36 -17.48 -12.20
CA ILE A 216 14.12 -18.22 -11.18
C ILE A 216 14.59 -17.32 -10.01
N GLN A 217 14.84 -16.04 -10.26
CA GLN A 217 15.34 -15.08 -9.27
C GLN A 217 14.30 -14.69 -8.21
N ASP A 218 13.02 -14.70 -8.54
CA ASP A 218 11.94 -14.26 -7.64
C ASP A 218 11.45 -15.40 -6.73
N ASN A 219 11.89 -16.63 -7.01
CA ASN A 219 11.43 -17.82 -6.31
C ASN A 219 12.03 -17.96 -4.90
N THR A 220 11.15 -18.08 -3.90
CA THR A 220 11.53 -18.49 -2.53
C THR A 220 11.51 -20.01 -2.40
N VAL A 221 12.53 -20.57 -1.74
CA VAL A 221 12.61 -22.03 -1.54
C VAL A 221 12.00 -22.42 -0.21
N ASP A 222 10.76 -22.90 -0.30
CA ASP A 222 9.93 -23.39 0.80
C ASP A 222 9.49 -24.86 0.59
N VAL A 223 8.80 -25.45 1.56
CA VAL A 223 8.33 -26.85 1.46
C VAL A 223 7.36 -27.02 0.28
N ASN A 224 6.47 -26.04 0.07
CA ASN A 224 5.54 -26.03 -1.06
C ASN A 224 6.26 -25.99 -2.41
N PHE A 225 7.38 -25.27 -2.50
CA PHE A 225 8.22 -25.22 -3.69
C PHE A 225 8.81 -26.61 -4.01
N VAL A 226 9.29 -27.33 -2.99
CA VAL A 226 9.81 -28.69 -3.14
C VAL A 226 8.72 -29.67 -3.54
N ASP A 227 7.54 -29.59 -2.91
CA ASP A 227 6.37 -30.38 -3.31
C ASP A 227 5.97 -30.14 -4.76
N GLY A 228 6.00 -28.87 -5.20
CA GLY A 228 5.69 -28.48 -6.56
C GLY A 228 6.67 -29.04 -7.58
N ILE A 229 7.98 -29.02 -7.26
CA ILE A 229 9.02 -29.65 -8.09
C ILE A 229 8.78 -31.16 -8.22
N LYS A 230 8.51 -31.85 -7.11
CA LYS A 230 8.22 -33.29 -7.11
C LYS A 230 6.95 -33.60 -7.92
N PHE A 231 5.90 -32.80 -7.76
CA PHE A 231 4.65 -32.95 -8.49
C PHE A 231 4.88 -32.78 -10.00
N LEU A 232 5.58 -31.72 -10.41
CA LEU A 232 5.87 -31.45 -11.81
C LEU A 232 6.73 -32.54 -12.45
N ALA A 233 7.75 -33.02 -11.74
CA ALA A 233 8.61 -34.09 -12.23
C ALA A 233 7.81 -35.36 -12.53
N ASN A 234 6.91 -35.75 -11.62
CA ASN A 234 6.02 -36.89 -11.82
C ASN A 234 5.03 -36.64 -12.96
N LEU A 235 4.51 -35.42 -13.11
CA LEU A 235 3.60 -35.06 -14.20
C LEU A 235 4.30 -35.16 -15.57
N LYS A 236 5.52 -34.65 -15.72
CA LYS A 236 6.31 -34.77 -16.95
C LYS A 236 6.54 -36.24 -17.32
N LEU A 237 6.89 -37.09 -16.35
CA LEU A 237 7.08 -38.52 -16.58
C LEU A 237 5.79 -39.22 -17.00
N GLN A 238 4.66 -38.92 -16.35
CA GLN A 238 3.36 -39.50 -16.69
C GLN A 238 2.89 -39.09 -18.08
N ARG A 239 3.10 -37.82 -18.46
CA ARG A 239 2.72 -37.29 -19.78
C ARG A 239 3.48 -37.98 -20.91
N PHE A 240 4.80 -38.10 -20.79
CA PHE A 240 5.67 -38.63 -21.84
C PHE A 240 5.96 -40.14 -21.72
N LYS A 241 5.21 -40.85 -20.87
CA LYS A 241 5.37 -42.29 -20.63
C LYS A 241 5.40 -43.12 -21.91
N ASP A 242 4.53 -42.81 -22.87
CA ASP A 242 4.37 -43.59 -24.10
C ASP A 242 5.39 -43.21 -25.20
N SER A 243 6.21 -42.18 -24.98
CA SER A 243 7.15 -41.69 -26.00
C SER A 243 8.45 -42.50 -26.05
N ASN A 244 8.91 -43.04 -24.91
CA ASN A 244 10.20 -43.73 -24.79
C ASN A 244 10.17 -44.82 -23.71
N ASP A 245 10.83 -45.95 -23.97
CA ASP A 245 10.92 -47.08 -23.04
C ASP A 245 11.60 -46.69 -21.71
N LEU A 246 12.65 -45.87 -21.77
CA LEU A 246 13.36 -45.37 -20.58
C LEU A 246 12.46 -44.52 -19.68
N ILE A 247 11.61 -43.67 -20.27
CA ILE A 247 10.65 -42.86 -19.53
C ILE A 247 9.60 -43.77 -18.90
N SER A 248 9.11 -44.75 -19.65
CA SER A 248 8.19 -45.78 -19.17
C SER A 248 8.73 -46.61 -18.00
N GLU A 249 10.02 -46.92 -17.97
CA GLU A 249 10.66 -47.62 -16.86
C GLU A 249 10.74 -46.75 -15.61
N ILE A 250 11.22 -45.51 -15.74
CA ILE A 250 11.34 -44.59 -14.60
C ILE A 250 9.96 -44.21 -14.05
N ALA A 251 8.96 -44.03 -14.92
CA ALA A 251 7.60 -43.65 -14.53
C ALA A 251 6.82 -44.75 -13.77
N LYS A 252 7.33 -45.98 -13.67
CA LYS A 252 6.71 -47.05 -12.86
C LYS A 252 6.77 -46.73 -11.36
N GLU A 253 7.82 -46.05 -10.92
CA GLU A 253 8.02 -45.63 -9.55
C GLU A 253 7.83 -44.11 -9.43
N THR A 254 7.14 -43.65 -8.40
CA THR A 254 7.00 -42.21 -8.16
C THR A 254 8.31 -41.62 -7.66
N ILE A 255 8.77 -40.55 -8.29
CA ILE A 255 9.98 -39.87 -7.86
C ILE A 255 9.68 -39.19 -6.53
N THR A 256 10.42 -39.59 -5.50
CA THR A 256 10.37 -39.02 -4.15
C THR A 256 11.59 -38.15 -3.85
N ASP A 257 12.70 -38.38 -4.55
CA ASP A 257 13.96 -37.67 -4.35
C ASP A 257 13.95 -36.30 -5.03
N VAL A 258 14.52 -35.32 -4.33
CA VAL A 258 14.54 -33.93 -4.79
C VAL A 258 15.60 -33.68 -5.85
N GLY A 259 16.73 -34.40 -5.82
CA GLY A 259 17.76 -34.28 -6.84
C GLY A 259 17.22 -34.72 -8.21
N GLU A 260 16.59 -35.89 -8.27
CA GLU A 260 15.94 -36.39 -9.48
C GLU A 260 14.83 -35.45 -9.97
N SER A 261 13.99 -34.98 -9.04
CA SER A 261 12.89 -34.07 -9.38
C SER A 261 13.37 -32.71 -9.92
N PHE A 262 14.49 -32.21 -9.40
CA PHE A 262 15.06 -30.93 -9.83
C PHE A 262 15.59 -30.98 -11.27
N ILE A 263 16.20 -32.09 -11.69
CA ILE A 263 16.66 -32.28 -13.07
C ILE A 263 15.48 -32.22 -14.04
N LEU A 264 14.40 -32.94 -13.74
CA LEU A 264 13.18 -32.90 -14.54
C LEU A 264 12.48 -31.54 -14.47
N PHE A 265 12.58 -30.81 -13.36
CA PHE A 265 12.06 -29.46 -13.27
C PHE A 265 12.79 -28.51 -14.24
N THR A 266 14.12 -28.59 -14.29
CA THR A 266 14.95 -27.73 -15.16
C THR A 266 14.87 -28.05 -16.66
N SER A 267 14.41 -29.24 -17.03
CA SER A 267 14.26 -29.61 -18.44
C SER A 267 13.06 -28.90 -19.07
N ASP A 268 13.10 -28.68 -20.38
CA ASP A 268 11.94 -28.18 -21.10
C ASP A 268 10.78 -29.18 -21.10
N PHE A 269 9.57 -28.70 -21.36
CA PHE A 269 8.38 -29.53 -21.53
C PHE A 269 8.33 -30.11 -22.95
N ALA A 270 9.33 -30.93 -23.29
CA ALA A 270 9.46 -31.58 -24.58
C ALA A 270 9.96 -33.02 -24.42
N PRO A 271 9.56 -33.96 -25.31
CA PRO A 271 9.90 -35.37 -25.17
C PRO A 271 11.42 -35.62 -25.20
N GLN A 272 12.17 -34.86 -26.02
CA GLN A 272 13.63 -34.97 -26.12
C GLN A 272 14.33 -34.49 -24.84
N ALA A 273 13.94 -33.32 -24.32
CA ALA A 273 14.51 -32.77 -23.08
C ALA A 273 14.24 -33.67 -21.87
N VAL A 274 13.04 -34.27 -21.79
CA VAL A 274 12.69 -35.24 -20.74
C VAL A 274 13.51 -36.52 -20.87
N GLN A 275 13.79 -36.98 -22.09
CA GLN A 275 14.66 -38.13 -22.32
C GLN A 275 16.09 -37.88 -21.82
N GLU A 276 16.67 -36.71 -22.10
CA GLU A 276 17.99 -36.32 -21.60
C GLU A 276 18.03 -36.25 -20.06
N ALA A 277 16.98 -35.67 -19.46
CA ALA A 277 16.82 -35.64 -18.01
C ALA A 277 16.73 -37.06 -17.40
N CYS A 278 16.02 -37.99 -18.05
CA CYS A 278 15.95 -39.39 -17.63
C CYS A 278 17.30 -40.11 -17.66
N VAL A 279 18.14 -39.84 -18.66
CA VAL A 279 19.51 -40.39 -18.72
C VAL A 279 20.33 -39.88 -17.53
N ALA A 280 20.27 -38.57 -17.23
CA ALA A 280 20.95 -38.00 -16.07
C ALA A 280 20.46 -38.60 -14.73
N ILE A 281 19.16 -38.88 -14.61
CA ILE A 281 18.60 -39.57 -13.43
C ILE A 281 19.15 -41.00 -13.31
N GLN A 282 19.25 -41.73 -14.41
CA GLN A 282 19.81 -43.09 -14.39
C GLN A 282 21.28 -43.08 -13.92
N ASP A 283 22.05 -42.07 -14.32
CA ASP A 283 23.42 -41.88 -13.85
C ASP A 283 23.48 -41.54 -12.35
N LEU A 284 22.57 -40.69 -11.85
CA LEU A 284 22.48 -40.40 -10.41
C LEU A 284 22.17 -41.65 -9.59
N ARG A 285 21.29 -42.53 -10.09
CA ARG A 285 20.89 -43.77 -9.40
C ARG A 285 22.02 -44.80 -9.29
N LYS A 286 23.06 -44.73 -10.12
CA LYS A 286 24.22 -45.65 -10.04
C LYS A 286 25.02 -45.45 -8.74
N SER A 287 25.04 -44.23 -8.22
CA SER A 287 25.70 -43.86 -6.97
C SER A 287 24.68 -43.73 -5.83
N SER A 288 24.72 -44.64 -4.86
CA SER A 288 23.78 -44.64 -3.73
C SER A 288 23.91 -43.45 -2.78
N ASP A 289 25.04 -42.74 -2.81
CA ASP A 289 25.33 -41.57 -1.97
C ASP A 289 24.61 -40.28 -2.42
N ASN A 290 24.04 -40.27 -3.63
CA ASN A 290 23.41 -39.08 -4.20
C ASN A 290 21.95 -38.86 -3.76
N LYS A 291 21.37 -39.79 -2.99
CA LYS A 291 19.99 -39.66 -2.52
C LYS A 291 19.91 -38.60 -1.41
N VAL A 292 19.07 -37.58 -1.60
CA VAL A 292 18.97 -36.46 -0.68
C VAL A 292 18.03 -36.83 0.50
N PRO A 293 18.50 -36.78 1.76
CA PRO A 293 17.63 -36.99 2.91
C PRO A 293 16.58 -35.88 3.02
N LYS A 294 15.36 -36.22 3.47
CA LYS A 294 14.25 -35.27 3.65
C LYS A 294 14.63 -33.99 4.42
N LEU A 295 15.47 -34.14 5.44
CA LEU A 295 15.93 -33.02 6.28
C LEU A 295 16.76 -31.98 5.49
N ASN A 296 17.44 -32.42 4.43
CA ASN A 296 18.37 -31.62 3.64
C ASN A 296 17.77 -31.17 2.30
N GLU A 297 16.49 -31.45 2.03
CA GLU A 297 15.86 -31.11 0.74
C GLU A 297 15.90 -29.60 0.48
N LEU A 298 15.50 -28.79 1.46
CA LEU A 298 15.46 -27.33 1.33
C LEU A 298 16.85 -26.72 1.11
N SER A 299 17.85 -27.19 1.86
CA SER A 299 19.23 -26.67 1.74
C SER A 299 19.85 -27.05 0.39
N THR A 300 19.56 -28.25 -0.09
CA THR A 300 20.04 -28.75 -1.38
C THR A 300 19.41 -28.00 -2.55
N VAL A 301 18.09 -27.79 -2.54
CA VAL A 301 17.40 -27.01 -3.59
C VAL A 301 17.88 -25.57 -3.62
N ARG A 302 18.07 -24.93 -2.45
CA ARG A 302 18.67 -23.59 -2.38
C ARG A 302 20.06 -23.55 -3.00
N LYS A 303 20.86 -24.61 -2.83
CA LYS A 303 22.19 -24.70 -3.44
C LYS A 303 22.09 -24.83 -4.96
N TYR A 304 21.23 -25.70 -5.47
CA TYR A 304 21.04 -25.89 -6.90
C TYR A 304 20.49 -24.63 -7.59
N LEU A 305 19.48 -23.99 -6.99
CA LEU A 305 18.90 -22.77 -7.53
C LEU A 305 19.94 -21.63 -7.58
N LYS A 306 20.78 -21.48 -6.54
CA LYS A 306 21.91 -20.54 -6.56
C LYS A 306 22.95 -20.87 -7.64
N GLN A 307 23.20 -22.14 -7.92
CA GLN A 307 24.10 -22.56 -8.99
C GLN A 307 23.52 -22.23 -10.37
N LEU A 308 22.23 -22.46 -10.59
CA LEU A 308 21.53 -22.07 -11.82
C LEU A 308 21.54 -20.56 -12.04
N ILE A 309 21.24 -19.76 -11.00
CA ILE A 309 21.30 -18.30 -11.11
C ILE A 309 22.70 -17.84 -11.51
N ARG A 310 23.75 -18.44 -10.93
CA ARG A 310 25.13 -18.13 -11.29
C ARG A 310 25.45 -18.51 -12.73
N ALA A 311 25.05 -19.71 -13.19
CA ALA A 311 25.26 -20.16 -14.56
C ALA A 311 24.59 -19.20 -15.57
N ASN A 312 23.31 -18.88 -15.36
CA ASN A 312 22.58 -17.95 -16.23
C ASN A 312 23.20 -16.55 -16.23
N SER A 313 23.70 -16.06 -15.08
CA SER A 313 24.39 -14.76 -15.03
C SER A 313 25.72 -14.75 -15.79
N MET A 314 26.45 -15.87 -15.82
CA MET A 314 27.71 -15.99 -16.55
C MET A 314 27.47 -16.09 -18.06
N GLU A 315 26.44 -16.81 -18.49
CA GLU A 315 26.01 -16.85 -19.89
C GLU A 315 25.60 -15.46 -20.39
N GLN A 316 24.83 -14.71 -19.60
CA GLN A 316 24.46 -13.32 -19.93
C GLN A 316 25.65 -12.35 -19.97
N ALA A 317 26.71 -12.61 -19.21
CA ALA A 317 27.92 -11.78 -19.21
C ALA A 317 28.91 -12.12 -20.34
N THR A 318 28.74 -13.28 -20.98
CA THR A 318 29.59 -13.77 -22.06
C THR A 318 28.96 -13.62 -23.45
N ALA A 319 27.64 -13.41 -23.51
CA ALA A 319 26.89 -12.98 -24.69
C ALA A 319 26.96 -11.45 -24.90
#